data_AF-A0A7U9KS69-F1
#
_entry.id   AF-A0A7U9KS69-F1
#
_cell.length_a   1.000
_cell.length_b   1.000
_cell.length_c   1.000
_cell.angle_alpha   90.00
_cell.angle_beta   90.00
_cell.angle_gamma   90.00
#
_symmetry.space_group_name_H-M   'P 1'
#
loop_
_entity.id
_entity.type
_entity.pdbx_description
1 polymer ?
#
loop_
_entity_poly.entity_id
_entity_poly.type
_entity_poly.pdbx_seq_one_letter_code
_entity_poly.pdbx_strand_id
1 'polypeptide(L)'
;MVAFSGRISSVNQSIQGEITRLNGVVEGITSGWKGAAATSYHQLQTQVNDDAKRLNQLLNEIKEAIDSTTKNYVASEEEQQQTMSHVSAQASPFG
;
A
#
# COMPACT_ATOMS: atom_id res chain seq x y z
N MET A 1 -8.66 -8.72 3.89
CA MET A 1 -8.59 -7.29 4.27
C MET A 1 -7.39 -6.99 5.16
N VAL A 2 -7.44 -7.28 6.47
CA VAL A 2 -6.31 -7.06 7.40
C VAL A 2 -5.03 -7.77 6.95
N ALA A 3 -5.15 -9.00 6.44
CA ALA A 3 -4.01 -9.73 5.88
C ALA A 3 -3.39 -9.08 4.64
N PHE A 4 -4.20 -8.44 3.78
CA PHE A 4 -3.71 -7.76 2.59
C PHE A 4 -3.05 -6.42 2.95
N SER A 5 -3.70 -5.61 3.79
CA SER A 5 -3.12 -4.38 4.33
C SER A 5 -1.82 -4.67 5.08
N GLY A 6 -1.77 -5.73 5.89
CA GLY A 6 -0.56 -6.15 6.59
C GLY A 6 0.58 -6.56 5.65
N ARG A 7 0.25 -7.24 4.54
CA ARG A 7 1.24 -7.61 3.52
C ARG A 7 1.79 -6.38 2.79
N ILE A 8 0.94 -5.42 2.45
CA ILE A 8 1.36 -4.13 1.87
C ILE A 8 2.33 -3.40 2.82
N SER A 9 1.97 -3.29 4.10
CA SER A 9 2.85 -2.66 5.10
C SER A 9 4.19 -3.39 5.24
N SER A 10 4.18 -4.72 5.23
CA SER A 10 5.41 -5.53 5.31
C SER A 10 6.31 -5.37 4.09
N VAL A 11 5.74 -5.35 2.89
CA VAL A 11 6.50 -5.08 1.64
C VAL A 11 7.11 -3.69 1.70
N ASN A 12 6.35 -2.71 2.14
CA ASN A 12 6.84 -1.33 2.25
C ASN A 12 8.03 -1.21 3.23
N GLN A 13 7.91 -1.82 4.41
CA GLN A 13 9.00 -1.87 5.40
C GLN A 13 10.24 -2.56 4.83
N SER A 14 10.08 -3.65 4.09
CA SER A 14 11.18 -4.39 3.47
C SER A 14 11.94 -3.53 2.46
N ILE A 15 11.20 -2.76 1.65
CA ILE A 15 11.79 -1.87 0.64
C ILE A 15 12.54 -0.72 1.28
N GLN A 16 11.96 -0.09 2.31
CA GLN A 16 12.66 0.95 3.07
C GLN A 16 13.96 0.43 3.70
N GLY A 17 13.92 -0.78 4.28
CA GLY A 17 15.12 -1.42 4.84
C GLY A 17 16.22 -1.64 3.81
N GLU A 18 15.88 -2.12 2.62
CA GLU A 18 16.87 -2.34 1.56
C GLU A 18 17.46 -1.02 1.04
N ILE A 19 16.67 0.06 0.98
CA ILE A 19 17.16 1.40 0.61
C ILE A 19 18.10 1.96 1.66
N THR A 20 17.77 1.83 2.95
CA THR A 20 18.67 2.24 4.04
C THR A 20 19.98 1.47 3.98
N ARG A 21 19.92 0.16 3.71
CA ARG A 21 21.11 -0.68 3.54
C ARG A 21 21.93 -0.24 2.34
N LEU A 22 21.31 0.02 1.20
CA LEU A 22 21.97 0.55 0.01
C LEU A 22 22.69 1.86 0.34
N ASN A 23 21.99 2.82 0.97
CA ASN A 23 22.56 4.11 1.36
C ASN A 23 23.78 3.97 2.29
N GLY A 24 23.71 3.07 3.29
CA GLY A 24 24.84 2.84 4.21
C GLY A 24 26.06 2.22 3.53
N VAL A 25 25.86 1.26 2.62
CA VAL A 25 26.97 0.69 1.81
C VAL A 25 27.64 1.79 0.99
N VAL A 26 26.85 2.71 0.46
CA VAL A 26 27.31 3.81 -0.39
C VAL A 26 28.11 4.83 0.41
N GLU A 27 27.63 5.25 1.57
CA GLU A 27 28.38 6.13 2.47
C GLU A 27 29.75 5.52 2.85
N GLY A 28 29.81 4.20 3.04
CA GLY A 28 31.08 3.50 3.31
C GLY A 28 32.07 3.53 2.14
N ILE A 29 31.61 3.29 0.92
CA ILE A 29 32.46 3.18 -0.28
C ILE A 29 32.81 4.56 -0.86
N THR A 30 31.90 5.54 -0.76
CA THR A 30 32.08 6.88 -1.32
C THR A 30 33.21 7.68 -0.68
N SER A 31 33.64 7.31 0.53
CA SER A 31 34.85 7.89 1.15
C SER A 31 36.09 7.74 0.24
N GLY A 32 36.12 6.74 -0.65
CA GLY A 32 37.18 6.52 -1.63
C GLY A 32 36.86 6.94 -3.08
N TRP A 33 35.61 7.26 -3.41
CA TRP A 33 35.20 7.64 -4.78
C TRP A 33 35.10 9.15 -4.92
N LYS A 34 36.06 9.78 -5.60
CA LYS A 34 36.01 11.21 -5.95
C LYS A 34 35.68 11.42 -7.44
N GLY A 35 34.94 12.49 -7.75
CA GLY A 35 34.68 12.93 -9.11
C GLY A 35 33.40 12.36 -9.74
N ALA A 36 33.43 12.03 -11.03
CA ALA A 36 32.26 11.66 -11.81
C ALA A 36 31.46 10.46 -11.27
N ALA A 37 32.14 9.49 -10.66
CA ALA A 37 31.50 8.33 -10.03
C ALA A 37 30.60 8.73 -8.85
N ALA A 38 31.00 9.73 -8.06
CA ALA A 38 30.18 10.25 -6.96
C ALA A 38 28.90 10.91 -7.49
N THR A 39 28.99 11.68 -8.57
CA THR A 39 27.83 12.35 -9.18
C THR A 39 26.80 11.37 -9.73
N SER A 40 27.22 10.39 -10.54
CA SER A 40 26.31 9.38 -11.09
C SER A 40 25.64 8.58 -9.98
N TYR A 41 26.34 8.33 -8.88
CA TYR A 41 25.79 7.61 -7.75
C TYR A 41 24.80 8.44 -6.93
N HIS A 42 25.08 9.73 -6.69
CA HIS A 42 24.10 10.62 -6.07
C HIS A 42 22.80 10.71 -6.88
N GLN A 43 22.90 10.68 -8.21
CA GLN A 43 21.74 10.59 -9.09
C GLN A 43 20.97 9.29 -8.90
N LEU A 44 21.66 8.14 -8.86
CA LEU A 44 21.04 6.84 -8.61
C LEU A 44 20.34 6.81 -7.24
N GLN A 45 21.01 7.30 -6.19
CA GLN A 45 20.46 7.39 -4.84
C GLN A 45 19.19 8.24 -4.81
N THR A 46 19.21 9.40 -5.49
CA THR A 46 18.04 10.27 -5.61
C THR A 46 16.89 9.54 -6.29
N GLN A 47 17.14 8.87 -7.41
CA GLN A 47 16.13 8.09 -8.14
C GLN A 47 15.54 6.98 -7.27
N VAL A 48 16.38 6.17 -6.61
CA VAL A 48 15.92 5.08 -5.73
C VAL A 48 15.06 5.62 -4.60
N ASN A 49 15.45 6.73 -3.97
CA ASN A 49 14.66 7.35 -2.91
C ASN A 49 13.31 7.86 -3.42
N ASP A 50 13.26 8.42 -4.63
CA ASP A 50 12.01 8.91 -5.22
C ASP A 50 11.10 7.75 -5.67
N ASP A 51 11.66 6.70 -6.26
CA ASP A 51 10.94 5.47 -6.61
C ASP A 51 10.34 4.83 -5.36
N ALA A 52 11.07 4.83 -4.24
CA ALA A 52 10.58 4.33 -2.96
C ALA A 52 9.37 5.13 -2.45
N LYS A 53 9.44 6.46 -2.48
CA LYS A 53 8.32 7.33 -2.10
C LYS A 53 7.11 7.08 -3.00
N ARG A 54 7.34 6.95 -4.31
CA ARG A 54 6.28 6.68 -5.28
C ARG A 54 5.62 5.32 -5.02
N LEU A 55 6.42 4.31 -4.72
CA LEU A 55 5.91 2.99 -4.39
C LEU A 55 5.09 3.02 -3.08
N ASN A 56 5.57 3.72 -2.05
CA ASN A 56 4.82 3.96 -0.81
C ASN A 56 3.44 4.55 -1.10
N GLN A 57 3.39 5.58 -1.95
CA GLN A 57 2.16 6.26 -2.31
C GLN A 57 1.20 5.32 -3.06
N LEU A 58 1.68 4.60 -4.08
CA LEU A 58 0.87 3.64 -4.83
C LEU A 58 0.32 2.53 -3.93
N LEU A 59 1.12 2.04 -2.99
CA LEU A 59 0.70 1.02 -2.03
C LEU A 59 -0.42 1.53 -1.10
N ASN A 60 -0.34 2.79 -0.67
CA ASN A 60 -1.40 3.42 0.11
C ASN A 60 -2.68 3.61 -0.72
N GLU A 61 -2.57 4.07 -1.96
CA GLU A 61 -3.71 4.22 -2.88
C GLU A 61 -4.41 2.87 -3.11
N ILE A 62 -3.64 1.79 -3.32
CA ILE A 62 -4.18 0.42 -3.45
C ILE A 62 -4.90 0.00 -2.16
N LYS A 63 -4.33 0.30 -0.99
CA LYS A 63 -4.96 0.01 0.30
C LYS A 63 -6.30 0.75 0.42
N GLU A 64 -6.34 2.04 0.12
CA GLU A 64 -7.56 2.85 0.19
C GLU A 64 -8.63 2.34 -0.78
N ALA A 65 -8.25 1.97 -2.01
CA ALA A 65 -9.16 1.40 -2.99
C ALA A 65 -9.80 0.08 -2.51
N ILE A 66 -9.01 -0.78 -1.86
CA ILE A 66 -9.49 -2.06 -1.31
C ILE A 66 -10.38 -1.84 -0.07
N ASP A 67 -9.98 -0.92 0.81
CA ASP A 67 -10.76 -0.54 1.99
C ASP A 67 -12.12 0.04 1.57
N SER A 68 -12.14 0.89 0.53
CA SER A 68 -13.36 1.44 -0.08
C SER A 68 -14.23 0.36 -0.72
N THR A 69 -13.64 -0.50 -1.55
CA THR A 69 -14.37 -1.59 -2.24
C THR A 69 -15.07 -2.50 -1.25
N THR A 70 -14.41 -2.82 -0.13
CA THR A 70 -14.98 -3.71 0.87
C THR A 70 -16.05 -3.03 1.71
N LYS A 71 -15.87 -1.75 2.06
CA LYS A 71 -16.94 -0.98 2.72
C LYS A 71 -18.20 -0.94 1.86
N ASN A 72 -18.03 -0.69 0.56
CA ASN A 72 -19.16 -0.69 -0.38
C ASN A 72 -19.81 -2.07 -0.47
N TYR A 73 -19.02 -3.15 -0.48
CA TYR A 73 -19.54 -4.51 -0.49
C TYR A 73 -20.37 -4.82 0.78
N VAL A 74 -19.84 -4.51 1.97
CA VAL A 74 -20.54 -4.71 3.25
C VAL A 74 -21.84 -3.88 3.31
N ALA A 75 -21.77 -2.61 2.94
CA ALA A 75 -22.96 -1.74 2.91
C ALA A 75 -24.03 -2.28 1.96
N SER A 76 -23.62 -2.80 0.79
CA SER A 76 -24.55 -3.39 -0.17
C SER A 76 -25.18 -4.69 0.33
N GLU A 77 -24.44 -5.54 1.06
CA GLU A 77 -25.01 -6.74 1.69
C GLU A 77 -25.99 -6.39 2.82
N GLU A 78 -25.68 -5.40 3.66
CA GLU A 78 -26.59 -4.95 4.72
C GLU A 78 -27.89 -4.39 4.15
N GLU A 79 -27.82 -3.59 3.09
CA GLU A 79 -29.00 -3.01 2.41
C GLU A 79 -29.85 -4.11 1.74
N GLN A 80 -29.22 -5.13 1.15
CA GLN A 80 -29.90 -6.31 0.62
C GLN A 80 -30.60 -7.13 1.71
N GLN A 81 -29.93 -7.37 2.84
CA GLN A 81 -30.54 -8.09 3.97
C GLN A 81 -31.73 -7.33 4.55
N GLN A 82 -31.64 -6.00 4.70
CA GLN A 82 -32.75 -5.18 5.14
C GLN A 82 -33.93 -5.24 4.18
N THR A 83 -33.66 -5.11 2.88
CA THR A 83 -34.71 -5.22 1.84
C THR A 83 -35.36 -6.60 1.85
N MET A 84 -34.58 -7.68 1.94
CA MET A 84 -35.12 -9.04 2.03
C MET A 84 -35.95 -9.25 3.30
N SER A 85 -35.50 -8.73 4.44
CA SER A 85 -36.26 -8.82 5.70
C SER A 85 -37.59 -8.08 5.58
N HIS A 86 -37.61 -6.91 4.94
CA HIS A 86 -38.83 -6.14 4.69
C HIS A 86 -39.80 -6.88 3.75
N VAL A 87 -39.29 -7.44 2.66
CA VAL A 87 -40.08 -8.25 1.71
C VAL A 87 -40.63 -9.50 2.39
N SER A 88 -39.84 -10.19 3.22
CA SER A 88 -40.29 -11.38 3.95
C SER A 88 -41.37 -11.06 4.99
N ALA A 89 -41.25 -9.93 5.69
CA ALA A 89 -42.26 -9.45 6.64
C ALA A 89 -43.55 -9.06 5.92
N GLN A 90 -43.45 -8.48 4.73
CA GLN A 90 -44.60 -8.09 3.91
C GLN A 90 -45.23 -9.26 3.12
N ALA A 91 -44.50 -10.35 2.91
CA ALA A 91 -45.01 -11.60 2.34
C ALA A 91 -45.66 -12.53 3.38
N SER A 92 -45.43 -12.30 4.69
CA SER A 92 -46.00 -13.08 5.79
C SER A 92 -47.31 -12.56 6.45
N PRO A 93 -48.09 -11.58 5.94
CA PRO A 93 -49.24 -11.03 6.67
C PRO A 93 -50.52 -11.90 6.61
N PHE A 94 -50.48 -13.09 5.97
CA PHE A 94 -51.65 -13.99 5.85
C PHE A 94 -51.35 -15.48 6.17
N GLY A 95 -50.36 -15.75 7.02
CA GLY A 95 -50.08 -17.08 7.58
C GLY A 95 -50.47 -17.17 9.05
#